data_AF-A0A2U1CMR8-F1
#
_entry.id   AF-A0A2U1CMR8-F1
#
_cell.length_a   1.000
_cell.length_b   1.000
_cell.length_c   1.000
_cell.angle_alpha   90.00
_cell.angle_beta   90.00
_cell.angle_gamma   90.00
#
_symmetry.space_group_name_H-M   'P 1'
#
loop_
_entity.id
_entity.type
_entity.pdbx_description
1 polymer ?
#
loop_
_entity_poly.entity_id
_entity_poly.type
_entity_poly.pdbx_seq_one_letter_code
_entity_poly.pdbx_strand_id
1 'polypeptide(L)'
;MFLKSLFNSSLQLPASVMVALCLSTPAVGAAQSQAPQGVRVTEISQDSHPFTTWHCARQPIQVRMVGQFMEVVVGGSSQILRQAVSASGARYVAPNDPGTEFWSKGGQANVTWSGTELPVCVEDGTLMVPMRASGNESFWAVDYDRWSVTLSEPGKPPRSFDVKGQSPQGDGWRIQAESGQANLYLDINPQLCVDNMSGQPRPYTVSMTLNEQTMQGCGGDPARLLQGVRWQLKAIDGKAVTTQASLEFLADNRVAGSNGCNRIMGSYALSGEGLSFSKLASTRMACEPAVMTLADTVDQYLSGVRGFAFDDQGALVLKTEKGELLWQAIDTATKS
;
A
#
# COMPACT_ATOMS: atom_id res chain seq x y z
N MET A 1 -63.48 -17.02 -46.93
CA MET A 1 -63.78 -18.44 -46.59
C MET A 1 -63.68 -18.56 -45.08
N PHE A 2 -64.80 -18.85 -44.40
CA PHE A 2 -65.04 -19.11 -42.96
C PHE A 2 -64.50 -18.17 -41.84
N LEU A 3 -65.44 -17.79 -40.96
CA LEU A 3 -65.28 -17.09 -39.67
C LEU A 3 -65.17 -18.08 -38.49
N LYS A 4 -64.65 -17.61 -37.34
CA LYS A 4 -65.05 -17.85 -35.91
C LYS A 4 -64.08 -17.05 -34.99
N SER A 5 -64.41 -16.29 -33.93
CA SER A 5 -65.66 -15.96 -33.19
C SER A 5 -66.31 -17.12 -32.42
N LEU A 6 -66.70 -17.02 -31.13
CA LEU A 6 -66.51 -16.07 -30.01
C LEU A 6 -66.76 -16.85 -28.67
N PHE A 7 -66.43 -16.27 -27.51
CA PHE A 7 -66.95 -16.48 -26.14
C PHE A 7 -67.97 -17.62 -25.85
N ASN A 8 -67.84 -18.30 -24.68
CA ASN A 8 -68.77 -18.06 -23.55
C ASN A 8 -68.31 -18.59 -22.17
N SER A 9 -68.98 -18.11 -21.12
CA SER A 9 -68.75 -18.35 -19.68
C SER A 9 -69.63 -19.45 -19.08
N SER A 10 -69.26 -19.99 -17.90
CA SER A 10 -70.22 -20.34 -16.82
C SER A 10 -69.56 -20.71 -15.47
N LEU A 11 -70.22 -20.32 -14.37
CA LEU A 11 -69.93 -20.73 -12.98
C LEU A 11 -70.63 -22.06 -12.64
N GLN A 12 -70.11 -22.81 -11.65
CA GLN A 12 -70.96 -23.57 -10.73
C GLN A 12 -70.26 -23.93 -9.38
N LEU A 13 -71.02 -23.82 -8.30
CA LEU A 13 -70.81 -24.28 -6.91
C LEU A 13 -71.86 -25.39 -6.62
N PRO A 14 -71.95 -25.99 -5.41
CA PRO A 14 -70.97 -26.79 -4.68
C PRO A 14 -71.61 -28.14 -4.20
N ALA A 15 -71.06 -28.73 -3.11
CA ALA A 15 -71.72 -29.58 -2.10
C ALA A 15 -71.58 -31.14 -2.14
N SER A 16 -70.97 -31.65 -1.04
CA SER A 16 -71.26 -32.93 -0.35
C SER A 16 -70.96 -34.25 -1.12
N VAL A 17 -70.73 -35.45 -0.55
CA VAL A 17 -70.82 -36.05 0.81
C VAL A 17 -69.62 -37.04 0.91
N MET A 18 -68.88 -37.20 2.01
CA MET A 18 -69.12 -38.28 2.99
C MET A 18 -68.26 -38.12 4.25
N VAL A 19 -68.91 -38.26 5.40
CA VAL A 19 -68.27 -38.37 6.72
C VAL A 19 -67.91 -39.83 6.98
N ALA A 20 -66.63 -40.11 7.20
CA ALA A 20 -66.16 -41.36 7.78
C ALA A 20 -65.65 -41.07 9.21
N LEU A 21 -66.49 -41.38 10.21
CA LEU A 21 -66.15 -41.27 11.63
C LEU A 21 -65.23 -42.43 12.05
N CYS A 22 -63.92 -42.26 11.86
CA CYS A 22 -62.93 -43.09 12.55
C CYS A 22 -62.60 -42.47 13.91
N LEU A 23 -63.11 -43.09 14.99
CA LEU A 23 -62.69 -42.79 16.35
C LEU A 23 -61.29 -43.36 16.59
N SER A 24 -60.26 -42.53 16.47
CA SER A 24 -58.91 -42.81 16.97
C SER A 24 -58.54 -41.84 18.09
N THR A 25 -58.11 -42.40 19.21
CA THR A 25 -57.69 -41.67 20.42
C THR A 25 -56.58 -40.67 20.13
N PRO A 26 -56.55 -39.48 20.77
CA PRO A 26 -55.43 -38.56 20.66
C PRO A 26 -54.20 -39.19 21.33
N ALA A 27 -53.28 -39.72 20.52
CA ALA A 27 -51.92 -39.98 20.98
C ALA A 27 -51.30 -38.63 21.33
N VAL A 28 -50.93 -38.44 22.59
CA VAL A 28 -50.15 -37.28 23.04
C VAL A 28 -48.79 -37.35 22.36
N GLY A 29 -48.67 -36.68 21.22
CA GLY A 29 -47.41 -36.56 20.50
C GLY A 29 -46.40 -35.88 21.41
N ALA A 30 -45.32 -36.59 21.73
CA ALA A 30 -44.24 -36.03 22.53
C ALA A 30 -43.78 -34.71 21.90
N ALA A 31 -43.73 -33.65 22.70
CA ALA A 31 -43.18 -32.38 22.26
C ALA A 31 -41.75 -32.63 21.77
N GLN A 32 -41.53 -32.51 20.46
CA GLN A 32 -40.20 -32.58 19.90
C GLN A 32 -39.42 -31.39 20.45
N SER A 33 -38.51 -31.68 21.39
CA SER A 33 -37.55 -30.70 21.86
C SER A 33 -36.72 -30.26 20.67
N GLN A 34 -37.03 -29.11 20.09
CA GLN A 34 -36.14 -28.48 19.13
C GLN A 34 -34.80 -28.31 19.84
N ALA A 35 -33.78 -29.00 19.32
CA ALA A 35 -32.42 -28.80 19.80
C ALA A 35 -32.11 -27.29 19.74
N PRO A 36 -31.43 -26.72 20.75
CA PRO A 36 -31.08 -25.31 20.73
C PRO A 36 -30.35 -25.04 19.42
N GLN A 37 -30.81 -24.05 18.65
CA GLN A 37 -30.19 -23.71 17.38
C GLN A 37 -28.73 -23.35 17.67
N GLY A 38 -27.82 -24.24 17.27
CA GLY A 38 -26.40 -24.06 17.52
C GLY A 38 -25.96 -22.71 16.97
N VAL A 39 -25.17 -21.99 17.76
CA VAL A 39 -24.53 -20.75 17.30
C VAL A 39 -23.79 -21.08 16.01
N ARG A 40 -24.31 -20.60 14.87
CA ARG A 40 -23.61 -20.73 13.61
C ARG A 40 -22.35 -19.89 13.73
N VAL A 41 -21.21 -20.55 13.89
CA VAL A 41 -19.93 -19.97 13.50
C VAL A 41 -20.12 -19.61 12.03
N THR A 42 -20.16 -18.32 11.72
CA THR A 42 -20.04 -17.86 10.34
C THR A 42 -18.70 -18.35 9.83
N GLU A 43 -18.71 -19.24 8.83
CA GLU A 43 -17.49 -19.77 8.25
C GLU A 43 -16.66 -18.59 7.73
N ILE A 44 -15.48 -18.37 8.31
CA ILE A 44 -14.58 -17.29 7.91
C ILE A 44 -13.76 -17.80 6.72
N SER A 45 -14.33 -17.67 5.53
CA SER A 45 -13.71 -18.04 4.24
C SER A 45 -13.22 -16.80 3.48
N GLN A 46 -12.42 -16.99 2.43
CA GLN A 46 -12.06 -15.91 1.51
C GLN A 46 -13.30 -15.36 0.77
N ASP A 47 -14.31 -16.18 0.48
CA ASP A 47 -15.51 -15.76 -0.23
C ASP A 47 -16.47 -14.93 0.64
N SER A 48 -16.52 -15.21 1.95
CA SER A 48 -17.38 -14.51 2.90
C SER A 48 -16.73 -13.28 3.52
N HIS A 49 -15.42 -13.33 3.73
CA HIS A 49 -14.61 -12.28 4.33
C HIS A 49 -13.28 -12.16 3.55
N PRO A 50 -13.32 -11.60 2.32
CA PRO A 50 -12.13 -11.45 1.49
C PRO A 50 -11.11 -10.52 2.12
N PHE A 51 -9.84 -10.78 1.84
CA PHE A 51 -8.75 -9.88 2.19
C PHE A 51 -8.60 -8.78 1.14
N THR A 52 -8.49 -7.54 1.61
CA THR A 52 -8.00 -6.40 0.83
C THR A 52 -6.49 -6.26 1.07
N THR A 53 -5.73 -6.04 0.00
CA THR A 53 -4.29 -5.75 0.09
C THR A 53 -4.07 -4.26 0.41
N TRP A 54 -3.11 -3.97 1.27
CA TRP A 54 -2.61 -2.62 1.55
C TRP A 54 -1.08 -2.62 1.40
N HIS A 55 -0.52 -1.58 0.80
CA HIS A 55 0.93 -1.46 0.55
C HIS A 55 1.56 -0.43 1.48
N CYS A 56 2.31 -0.90 2.46
CA CYS A 56 3.11 -0.12 3.39
C CYS A 56 4.50 0.10 2.77
N ALA A 57 4.60 1.13 1.93
CA ALA A 57 5.66 1.26 0.92
C ALA A 57 5.74 -0.01 0.04
N ARG A 58 6.83 -0.77 0.09
CA ARG A 58 6.98 -2.05 -0.64
C ARG A 58 6.41 -3.26 0.10
N GLN A 59 5.97 -3.14 1.34
CA GLN A 59 5.46 -4.25 2.13
C GLN A 59 3.95 -4.45 1.87
N PRO A 60 3.51 -5.57 1.27
CA PRO A 60 2.09 -5.90 1.27
C PRO A 60 1.67 -6.38 2.66
N ILE A 61 0.52 -5.90 3.12
CA ILE A 61 -0.23 -6.46 4.25
C ILE A 61 -1.63 -6.84 3.77
N GLN A 62 -2.25 -7.82 4.40
CA GLN A 62 -3.63 -8.21 4.09
C GLN A 62 -4.54 -7.85 5.25
N VAL A 63 -5.69 -7.24 4.95
CA VAL A 63 -6.66 -6.81 5.96
C VAL A 63 -8.05 -7.34 5.58
N ARG A 64 -8.79 -7.89 6.55
CA ARG A 64 -10.22 -8.20 6.37
C ARG A 64 -11.03 -7.84 7.60
N MET A 65 -12.29 -7.50 7.39
CA MET A 65 -13.26 -7.37 8.47
C MET A 65 -13.90 -8.73 8.76
N VAL A 66 -14.10 -9.05 10.04
CA VAL A 66 -14.83 -10.23 10.53
C VAL A 66 -15.82 -9.76 11.60
N GLY A 67 -17.04 -9.46 11.17
CA GLY A 67 -18.01 -8.76 12.01
C GLY A 67 -17.52 -7.37 12.41
N GLN A 68 -17.25 -7.16 13.71
CA GLN A 68 -16.67 -5.91 14.25
C GLN A 68 -15.16 -6.00 14.53
N PHE A 69 -14.55 -7.15 14.27
CA PHE A 69 -13.10 -7.34 14.39
C PHE A 69 -12.43 -7.09 13.04
N MET A 70 -11.17 -6.68 13.09
CA MET A 70 -10.31 -6.60 11.93
C MET A 70 -9.21 -7.64 12.06
N GLU A 71 -9.04 -8.50 11.06
CA GLU A 71 -7.86 -9.35 10.95
C GLU A 71 -6.82 -8.64 10.07
N VAL A 72 -5.60 -8.51 10.59
CA VAL A 72 -4.45 -7.96 9.87
C VAL A 72 -3.38 -9.04 9.79
N VAL A 73 -2.90 -9.31 8.58
CA VAL A 73 -1.81 -10.24 8.31
C VAL A 73 -0.61 -9.47 7.79
N VAL A 74 0.49 -9.54 8.53
CA VAL A 74 1.79 -8.96 8.15
C VAL A 74 2.81 -10.09 8.12
N GLY A 75 3.37 -10.35 6.94
CA GLY A 75 4.42 -11.35 6.79
C GLY A 75 4.02 -12.77 7.21
N GLY A 76 2.79 -13.19 6.89
CA GLY A 76 2.25 -14.49 7.29
C GLY A 76 1.84 -14.60 8.77
N SER A 77 2.15 -13.62 9.61
CA SER A 77 1.66 -13.53 10.99
C SER A 77 0.33 -12.77 11.03
N SER A 78 -0.70 -13.35 11.65
CA SER A 78 -2.03 -12.73 11.79
C SER A 78 -2.26 -12.18 13.20
N GLN A 79 -3.01 -11.08 13.30
CA GLN A 79 -3.54 -10.52 14.55
C GLN A 79 -5.01 -10.14 14.38
N ILE A 80 -5.82 -10.34 15.42
CA ILE A 80 -7.22 -9.91 15.49
C ILE A 80 -7.31 -8.64 16.35
N LEU A 81 -7.68 -7.54 15.71
CA LEU A 81 -7.78 -6.21 16.30
C LEU A 81 -9.24 -5.87 16.60
N ARG A 82 -9.48 -5.07 17.65
CA ARG A 82 -10.79 -4.54 18.04
C ARG A 82 -10.86 -3.05 17.75
N GLN A 83 -12.04 -2.58 17.35
CA GLN A 83 -12.28 -1.15 17.16
C GLN A 83 -11.97 -0.38 18.46
N ALA A 84 -11.21 0.69 18.35
CA ALA A 84 -10.85 1.60 19.43
C ALA A 84 -11.38 3.01 19.13
N VAL A 85 -11.52 3.82 20.17
CA VAL A 85 -11.95 5.22 20.02
C VAL A 85 -10.90 6.01 19.24
N SER A 86 -11.36 6.81 18.27
CA SER A 86 -10.58 7.72 17.45
C SER A 86 -11.31 9.07 17.32
N ALA A 87 -10.57 10.16 17.10
CA ALA A 87 -11.15 11.46 16.77
C ALA A 87 -11.51 11.60 15.28
N SER A 88 -10.92 10.75 14.42
CA SER A 88 -11.10 10.74 12.97
C SER A 88 -10.61 9.40 12.41
N GLY A 89 -11.26 8.87 11.37
CA GLY A 89 -10.87 7.59 10.76
C GLY A 89 -11.24 6.36 11.58
N ALA A 90 -11.00 5.17 11.02
CA ALA A 90 -11.29 3.89 11.66
C ALA A 90 -10.03 3.34 12.33
N ARG A 91 -10.06 3.16 13.65
CA ARG A 91 -8.92 2.72 14.46
C ARG A 91 -9.20 1.37 15.11
N TYR A 92 -8.24 0.47 15.01
CA TYR A 92 -8.31 -0.89 15.55
C TYR A 92 -7.00 -1.22 16.27
N VAL A 93 -7.06 -1.88 17.43
CA VAL A 93 -5.90 -2.24 18.27
C VAL A 93 -6.00 -3.70 18.69
N ALA A 94 -4.88 -4.44 18.70
CA ALA A 94 -4.87 -5.84 19.12
C ALA A 94 -5.05 -5.94 20.66
N PRO A 95 -6.03 -6.71 21.18
CA PRO A 95 -6.35 -6.71 22.61
C PRO A 95 -5.21 -7.16 23.54
N ASN A 96 -4.31 -8.00 23.03
CA ASN A 96 -3.20 -8.60 23.78
C ASN A 96 -1.82 -8.07 23.34
N ASP A 97 -1.77 -7.19 22.33
CA ASP A 97 -0.56 -6.51 21.87
C ASP A 97 -0.91 -5.06 21.52
N PRO A 98 -0.90 -4.13 22.50
CA PRO A 98 -1.13 -2.71 22.24
C PRO A 98 -0.09 -2.06 21.30
N GLY A 99 1.02 -2.75 21.00
CA GLY A 99 1.97 -2.36 19.96
C GLY A 99 1.52 -2.73 18.55
N THR A 100 0.39 -3.42 18.38
CA THR A 100 -0.24 -3.70 17.08
C THR A 100 -1.52 -2.88 16.92
N GLU A 101 -1.49 -1.94 15.97
CA GLU A 101 -2.56 -0.99 15.67
C GLU A 101 -2.71 -0.80 14.16
N PHE A 102 -3.95 -0.66 13.69
CA PHE A 102 -4.29 -0.23 12.34
C PHE A 102 -5.23 0.99 12.42
N TRP A 103 -4.81 2.13 11.91
CA TRP A 103 -5.60 3.36 11.92
C TRP A 103 -5.70 3.98 10.53
N SER A 104 -6.87 3.87 9.90
CA SER A 104 -7.10 4.31 8.52
C SER A 104 -7.95 5.57 8.39
N LYS A 105 -7.62 6.38 7.38
CA LYS A 105 -8.35 7.59 6.98
C LYS A 105 -8.21 7.82 5.47
N GLY A 106 -9.31 7.59 4.74
CA GLY A 106 -9.46 8.00 3.33
C GLY A 106 -8.45 7.36 2.37
N GLY A 107 -8.28 6.04 2.41
CA GLY A 107 -7.38 5.26 1.53
C GLY A 107 -5.95 5.09 2.05
N GLN A 108 -5.61 5.74 3.18
CA GLN A 108 -4.31 5.62 3.84
C GLN A 108 -4.47 5.08 5.26
N ALA A 109 -3.48 4.37 5.78
CA ALA A 109 -3.45 3.87 7.15
C ALA A 109 -2.05 3.96 7.76
N ASN A 110 -2.00 4.42 9.01
CA ASN A 110 -0.84 4.24 9.87
C ASN A 110 -0.99 2.87 10.53
N VAL A 111 0.06 2.06 10.46
CA VAL A 111 0.06 0.69 10.99
C VAL A 111 1.28 0.49 11.86
N THR A 112 1.05 0.13 13.11
CA THR A 112 2.10 -0.34 14.03
C THR A 112 1.96 -1.84 14.15
N TRP A 113 3.07 -2.58 14.08
CA TRP A 113 3.10 -4.03 14.19
C TRP A 113 4.10 -4.45 15.25
N SER A 114 3.60 -5.00 16.36
CA SER A 114 4.36 -5.37 17.56
C SER A 114 5.39 -4.32 18.01
N GLY A 115 4.97 -3.05 18.00
CA GLY A 115 5.77 -1.90 18.43
C GLY A 115 6.60 -1.23 17.34
N THR A 116 6.66 -1.79 16.13
CA THR A 116 7.33 -1.18 14.97
C THR A 116 6.31 -0.46 14.08
N GLU A 117 6.49 0.84 13.86
CA GLU A 117 5.70 1.60 12.89
C GLU A 117 6.13 1.24 11.46
N LEU A 118 5.16 0.81 10.65
CA LEU A 118 5.35 0.55 9.23
C LEU A 118 5.25 1.87 8.43
N PRO A 119 5.87 1.95 7.24
CA PRO A 119 5.62 3.06 6.31
C PRO A 119 4.13 3.18 5.99
N VAL A 120 3.63 4.42 5.79
CA VAL A 120 2.19 4.69 5.57
C VAL A 120 1.62 3.72 4.53
N CYS A 121 0.64 2.93 4.96
CA CYS A 121 -0.01 1.93 4.15
C CYS A 121 -1.07 2.58 3.28
N VAL A 122 -1.16 2.15 2.02
CA VAL A 122 -2.10 2.68 1.03
C VAL A 122 -2.93 1.51 0.52
N GLU A 123 -4.25 1.66 0.45
CA GLU A 123 -5.14 0.61 -0.06
C GLU A 123 -4.82 0.32 -1.55
N ASP A 124 -4.80 -0.95 -1.94
CA ASP A 124 -4.47 -1.34 -3.30
C ASP A 124 -5.38 -0.66 -4.34
N GLY A 125 -4.81 -0.22 -5.47
CA GLY A 125 -5.51 0.58 -6.47
C GLY A 125 -5.81 2.04 -6.08
N THR A 126 -5.39 2.52 -4.90
CA THR A 126 -5.58 3.93 -4.47
C THR A 126 -4.29 4.76 -4.56
N LEU A 127 -4.45 6.06 -4.83
CA LEU A 127 -3.35 7.01 -4.92
C LEU A 127 -3.04 7.64 -3.55
N MET A 128 -1.78 7.57 -3.12
CA MET A 128 -1.31 8.25 -1.92
C MET A 128 -1.37 9.78 -2.10
N VAL A 129 -1.90 10.50 -1.11
CA VAL A 129 -2.00 11.98 -1.12
C VAL A 129 -1.46 12.59 0.18
N PRO A 130 -0.81 13.77 0.14
CA PRO A 130 -0.58 14.60 -1.04
C PRO A 130 0.45 13.99 -2.00
N MET A 131 0.16 14.06 -3.29
CA MET A 131 1.06 13.61 -4.36
C MET A 131 1.79 14.81 -4.94
N ARG A 132 3.11 14.70 -5.12
CA ARG A 132 3.93 15.69 -5.82
C ARG A 132 4.43 15.13 -7.13
N ALA A 133 4.36 15.92 -8.19
CA ALA A 133 4.99 15.61 -9.47
C ALA A 133 5.69 16.83 -10.06
N SER A 134 6.71 16.59 -10.88
CA SER A 134 7.46 17.66 -11.53
C SER A 134 8.07 17.20 -12.85
N GLY A 135 8.21 18.12 -13.80
CA GLY A 135 8.88 17.93 -15.09
C GLY A 135 9.82 19.08 -15.40
N ASN A 136 10.79 18.82 -16.29
CA ASN A 136 11.93 19.71 -16.54
C ASN A 136 12.02 20.18 -18.01
N GLU A 137 11.57 19.36 -18.96
CA GLU A 137 11.48 19.73 -20.37
C GLU A 137 10.17 20.52 -20.56
N SER A 138 10.28 21.83 -20.32
CA SER A 138 9.33 22.69 -19.58
C SER A 138 9.31 22.41 -18.08
N PHE A 139 9.75 23.40 -17.29
CA PHE A 139 9.80 23.33 -15.83
C PHE A 139 8.42 23.55 -15.20
N TRP A 140 7.89 22.53 -14.54
CA TRP A 140 6.65 22.61 -13.77
C TRP A 140 6.70 21.69 -12.55
N ALA A 141 5.94 22.05 -11.52
CA ALA A 141 5.66 21.17 -10.38
C ALA A 141 4.18 21.28 -9.97
N VAL A 142 3.60 20.19 -9.49
CA VAL A 142 2.26 20.16 -8.91
C VAL A 142 2.25 19.50 -7.54
N ASP A 143 1.48 20.09 -6.63
CA ASP A 143 1.00 19.46 -5.40
C ASP A 143 -0.49 19.13 -5.57
N TYR A 144 -0.86 17.85 -5.44
CA TYR A 144 -2.25 17.35 -5.48
C TYR A 144 -2.65 16.78 -4.12
N ASP A 145 -3.70 17.32 -3.50
CA ASP A 145 -4.10 17.01 -2.12
C ASP A 145 -5.46 16.28 -1.99
N ARG A 146 -6.04 15.84 -3.13
CA ARG A 146 -7.42 15.37 -3.36
C ARG A 146 -8.45 16.44 -3.73
N TRP A 147 -8.31 17.67 -3.26
CA TRP A 147 -9.30 18.74 -3.44
C TRP A 147 -8.83 19.81 -4.40
N SER A 148 -7.52 20.05 -4.44
CA SER A 148 -6.85 21.01 -5.30
C SER A 148 -5.65 20.41 -6.01
N VAL A 149 -5.30 21.02 -7.15
CA VAL A 149 -3.98 20.92 -7.77
C VAL A 149 -3.35 22.30 -7.74
N THR A 150 -2.23 22.45 -7.03
CA THR A 150 -1.44 23.68 -7.03
C THR A 150 -0.29 23.54 -8.03
N LEU A 151 -0.36 24.25 -9.16
CA LEU A 151 0.67 24.32 -10.19
C LEU A 151 1.66 25.44 -9.88
N SER A 152 2.95 25.09 -9.83
CA SER A 152 4.08 26.01 -9.72
C SER A 152 4.94 25.96 -10.98
N GLU A 153 5.32 27.13 -11.50
CA GLU A 153 6.18 27.30 -12.68
C GLU A 153 7.20 28.40 -12.40
N PRO A 154 8.46 28.29 -12.86
CA PRO A 154 9.46 29.34 -12.64
C PRO A 154 9.02 30.71 -13.17
N GLY A 155 9.20 31.74 -12.34
CA GLY A 155 8.86 33.13 -12.69
C GLY A 155 7.37 33.46 -12.72
N LYS A 156 6.47 32.54 -12.32
CA LYS A 156 5.02 32.76 -12.24
C LYS A 156 4.52 32.56 -10.80
N PRO A 157 3.47 33.28 -10.36
CA PRO A 157 2.80 32.94 -9.10
C PRO A 157 2.14 31.55 -9.21
N PRO A 158 2.11 30.75 -8.13
CA PRO A 158 1.41 29.47 -8.12
C PRO A 158 -0.08 29.63 -8.47
N ARG A 159 -0.63 28.66 -9.22
CA ARG A 159 -2.02 28.65 -9.66
C ARG A 159 -2.73 27.44 -9.06
N SER A 160 -3.84 27.68 -8.36
CA SER A 160 -4.68 26.61 -7.82
C SER A 160 -5.83 26.26 -8.79
N PHE A 161 -6.11 24.97 -8.90
CA PHE A 161 -7.20 24.40 -9.69
C PHE A 161 -8.05 23.50 -8.79
N ASP A 162 -9.36 23.67 -8.82
CA ASP A 162 -10.30 22.85 -8.06
C ASP A 162 -10.45 21.48 -8.74
N VAL A 163 -10.26 20.40 -7.99
CA VAL A 163 -10.43 19.04 -8.50
C VAL A 163 -11.92 18.79 -8.77
N LYS A 164 -12.25 18.42 -10.01
CA LYS A 164 -13.61 18.08 -10.45
C LYS A 164 -13.88 16.58 -10.40
N GLY A 165 -12.84 15.76 -10.53
CA GLY A 165 -12.96 14.31 -10.43
C GLY A 165 -11.64 13.56 -10.57
N GLN A 166 -11.69 12.29 -10.19
CA GLN A 166 -10.65 11.29 -10.41
C GLN A 166 -11.30 10.09 -11.10
N SER A 167 -10.66 9.56 -12.15
CA SER A 167 -11.08 8.34 -12.84
C SER A 167 -9.89 7.37 -13.03
N PRO A 168 -10.12 6.05 -13.07
CA PRO A 168 -9.06 5.08 -13.37
C PRO A 168 -8.62 5.14 -14.83
N GLN A 169 -7.36 4.81 -15.08
CA GLN A 169 -6.67 4.77 -16.38
C GLN A 169 -5.83 3.48 -16.44
N GLY A 170 -6.49 2.33 -16.65
CA GLY A 170 -5.85 1.03 -16.36
C GLY A 170 -5.48 0.95 -14.88
N ASP A 171 -4.20 0.68 -14.59
CA ASP A 171 -3.65 0.68 -13.22
C ASP A 171 -3.33 2.10 -12.71
N GLY A 172 -3.43 3.13 -13.56
CA GLY A 172 -3.20 4.53 -13.24
C GLY A 172 -4.49 5.31 -12.94
N TRP A 173 -4.33 6.63 -12.80
CA TRP A 173 -5.43 7.56 -12.51
C TRP A 173 -5.33 8.82 -13.36
N ARG A 174 -6.49 9.32 -13.83
CA ARG A 174 -6.65 10.67 -14.37
C ARG A 174 -7.29 11.57 -13.31
N ILE A 175 -6.64 12.67 -12.97
CA ILE A 175 -7.23 13.77 -12.20
C ILE A 175 -7.66 14.85 -13.18
N GLN A 176 -8.90 15.35 -13.03
CA GLN A 176 -9.40 16.53 -13.74
C GLN A 176 -9.55 17.68 -12.74
N ALA A 177 -8.98 18.84 -13.05
CA ALA A 177 -9.11 20.06 -12.26
C ALA A 177 -9.31 21.29 -13.16
N GLU A 178 -9.95 22.34 -12.64
CA GLU A 178 -10.25 23.56 -13.40
C GLU A 178 -9.97 24.84 -12.59
N SER A 179 -9.69 25.94 -13.28
CA SER A 179 -9.52 27.26 -12.68
C SER A 179 -10.04 28.34 -13.64
N GLY A 180 -11.25 28.84 -13.38
CA GLY A 180 -11.96 29.73 -14.29
C GLY A 180 -12.31 29.04 -15.61
N GLN A 181 -11.61 29.39 -16.70
CA GLN A 181 -11.74 28.76 -18.02
C GLN A 181 -10.60 27.76 -18.32
N ALA A 182 -9.56 27.70 -17.49
CA ALA A 182 -8.42 26.82 -17.71
C ALA A 182 -8.73 25.41 -17.20
N ASN A 183 -8.45 24.40 -18.01
CA ASN A 183 -8.59 22.99 -17.67
C ASN A 183 -7.20 22.36 -17.52
N LEU A 184 -7.04 21.57 -16.46
CA LEU A 184 -5.82 20.83 -16.13
C LEU A 184 -6.15 19.36 -15.94
N TYR A 185 -5.39 18.48 -16.59
CA TYR A 185 -5.44 17.04 -16.38
C TYR A 185 -4.08 16.52 -15.90
N LEU A 186 -4.10 15.60 -14.95
CA LEU A 186 -2.93 14.81 -14.55
C LEU A 186 -3.22 13.34 -14.85
N ASP A 187 -2.52 12.74 -15.81
CA ASP A 187 -2.47 11.29 -16.00
C ASP A 187 -1.27 10.74 -15.22
N ILE A 188 -1.53 9.83 -14.27
CA ILE A 188 -0.57 9.33 -13.28
C ILE A 188 -0.52 7.81 -13.41
N ASN A 189 0.61 7.24 -13.83
CA ASN A 189 0.74 5.81 -14.06
C ASN A 189 1.76 5.18 -13.09
N PRO A 190 1.49 4.00 -12.50
CA PRO A 190 2.40 3.28 -11.61
C PRO A 190 3.55 2.63 -12.37
N GLN A 191 4.48 3.48 -12.84
CA GLN A 191 5.68 3.10 -13.58
C GLN A 191 6.86 3.89 -13.04
N LEU A 192 8.00 3.21 -12.84
CA LEU A 192 9.22 3.82 -12.33
C LEU A 192 9.69 4.92 -13.29
N CYS A 193 9.75 6.15 -12.79
CA CYS A 193 10.14 7.33 -13.54
C CYS A 193 11.47 7.85 -13.01
N VAL A 194 12.47 7.99 -13.88
CA VAL A 194 13.76 8.59 -13.52
C VAL A 194 13.79 10.01 -14.05
N ASP A 195 13.93 10.97 -13.15
CA ASP A 195 14.08 12.39 -13.48
C ASP A 195 15.38 12.61 -14.29
N ASN A 196 15.27 13.24 -15.45
CA ASN A 196 16.38 13.49 -16.38
C ASN A 196 17.45 14.46 -15.85
N MET A 197 17.14 15.29 -14.84
CA MET A 197 18.09 16.20 -14.21
C MET A 197 18.66 15.67 -12.91
N SER A 198 17.81 15.18 -11.99
CA SER A 198 18.26 14.69 -10.69
C SER A 198 18.75 13.24 -10.70
N GLY A 199 18.38 12.46 -11.72
CA GLY A 199 18.60 11.02 -11.77
C GLY A 199 17.84 10.25 -10.67
N GLN A 200 16.96 10.90 -9.91
CA GLN A 200 16.23 10.28 -8.80
C GLN A 200 15.04 9.46 -9.32
N PRO A 201 14.94 8.16 -8.97
CA PRO A 201 13.75 7.37 -9.27
C PRO A 201 12.55 7.81 -8.42
N ARG A 202 11.37 7.85 -9.05
CA ARG A 202 10.06 8.10 -8.42
C ARG A 202 9.04 7.04 -8.87
N PRO A 203 8.02 6.72 -8.05
CA PRO A 203 7.10 5.60 -8.32
C PRO A 203 6.11 5.82 -9.48
N TYR A 204 5.89 7.06 -9.93
CA TYR A 204 4.94 7.36 -11.00
C TYR A 204 5.56 8.15 -12.16
N THR A 205 5.21 7.78 -13.38
CA THR A 205 5.26 8.70 -14.53
C THR A 205 4.01 9.57 -14.50
N VAL A 206 4.15 10.85 -14.82
CA VAL A 206 3.05 11.82 -14.80
C VAL A 206 3.06 12.67 -16.07
N SER A 207 1.93 12.68 -16.79
CA SER A 207 1.67 13.63 -17.87
C SER A 207 0.70 14.70 -17.38
N MET A 208 1.10 15.97 -17.43
CA MET A 208 0.23 17.11 -17.14
C MET A 208 -0.21 17.76 -18.45
N THR A 209 -1.52 17.79 -18.70
CA THR A 209 -2.11 18.55 -19.83
C THR A 209 -2.76 19.83 -19.31
N LEU A 210 -2.27 20.98 -19.74
CA LEU A 210 -2.84 22.30 -19.45
C LEU A 210 -3.08 23.03 -20.76
N ASN A 211 -4.33 23.47 -21.02
CA ASN A 211 -4.71 24.20 -22.24
C ASN A 211 -4.18 23.53 -23.53
N GLU A 212 -4.47 22.23 -23.68
CA GLU A 212 -4.04 21.37 -24.80
C GLU A 212 -2.53 21.07 -24.89
N GLN A 213 -1.68 21.70 -24.09
CA GLN A 213 -0.25 21.39 -24.01
C GLN A 213 0.02 20.30 -22.97
N THR A 214 0.57 19.16 -23.39
CA THR A 214 0.98 18.07 -22.52
C THR A 214 2.48 18.13 -22.23
N MET A 215 2.83 18.10 -20.94
CA MET A 215 4.22 18.06 -20.45
C MET A 215 4.44 16.79 -19.62
N GLN A 216 5.63 16.21 -19.71
CA GLN A 216 6.00 14.97 -19.01
C GLN A 216 6.78 15.26 -17.73
N GLY A 217 6.70 14.34 -16.76
CA GLY A 217 7.37 14.45 -15.48
C GLY A 217 7.29 13.18 -14.63
N CYS A 218 7.87 13.24 -13.44
CA CYS A 218 7.93 12.13 -12.47
C CYS A 218 7.25 12.53 -11.15
N GLY A 219 6.52 11.62 -10.52
CA GLY A 219 5.73 11.91 -9.31
C GLY A 219 5.69 10.81 -8.25
N GLY A 220 5.17 11.20 -7.08
CA GLY A 220 5.12 10.39 -5.86
C GLY A 220 6.39 10.49 -5.02
N ASP A 221 6.31 9.91 -3.82
CA ASP A 221 7.40 9.93 -2.84
C ASP A 221 8.46 8.86 -3.16
N PRO A 222 9.74 9.25 -3.41
CA PRO A 222 10.82 8.30 -3.63
C PRO A 222 11.11 7.40 -2.42
N ALA A 223 10.78 7.80 -1.18
CA ALA A 223 11.01 6.98 0.00
C ALA A 223 10.25 5.64 -0.07
N ARG A 224 9.06 5.62 -0.69
CA ARG A 224 8.26 4.41 -0.89
C ARG A 224 8.94 3.35 -1.77
N LEU A 225 9.93 3.73 -2.57
CA LEU A 225 10.73 2.79 -3.37
C LEU A 225 11.81 2.07 -2.54
N LEU A 226 12.16 2.61 -1.36
CA LEU A 226 13.22 2.12 -0.48
C LEU A 226 12.67 1.46 0.79
N GLN A 227 11.54 1.94 1.29
CA GLN A 227 10.92 1.48 2.54
C GLN A 227 10.07 0.20 2.38
N GLY A 228 9.79 -0.49 3.48
CA GLY A 228 8.88 -1.65 3.53
C GLY A 228 9.52 -2.99 3.14
N VAL A 229 10.82 -3.01 2.87
CA VAL A 229 11.62 -4.23 2.67
C VAL A 229 12.97 -4.07 3.34
N ARG A 230 13.64 -5.20 3.61
CA ARG A 230 15.04 -5.20 3.98
C ARG A 230 15.87 -5.43 2.72
N TRP A 231 16.93 -4.67 2.56
CA TRP A 231 17.86 -4.76 1.45
C TRP A 231 19.08 -5.55 1.90
N GLN A 232 19.43 -6.63 1.21
CA GLN A 232 20.61 -7.45 1.48
C GLN A 232 21.71 -7.15 0.46
N LEU A 233 22.92 -6.83 0.90
CA LEU A 233 24.03 -6.56 -0.02
C LEU A 233 24.38 -7.82 -0.83
N LYS A 234 24.51 -7.65 -2.15
CA LYS A 234 24.85 -8.73 -3.10
C LYS A 234 26.15 -8.49 -3.84
N ALA A 235 26.47 -7.25 -4.20
CA ALA A 235 27.71 -6.93 -4.89
C ALA A 235 28.25 -5.54 -4.52
N ILE A 236 29.56 -5.37 -4.67
CA ILE A 236 30.27 -4.09 -4.65
C ILE A 236 31.03 -3.98 -5.97
N ASP A 237 30.80 -2.93 -6.75
CA ASP A 237 31.39 -2.71 -8.09
C ASP A 237 31.28 -3.94 -9.01
N GLY A 238 30.08 -4.52 -9.10
CA GLY A 238 29.79 -5.72 -9.89
C GLY A 238 30.40 -7.03 -9.35
N LYS A 239 31.21 -7.00 -8.28
CA LYS A 239 31.77 -8.21 -7.66
C LYS A 239 30.83 -8.73 -6.58
N ALA A 240 30.33 -9.95 -6.77
CA ALA A 240 29.46 -10.60 -5.80
C ALA A 240 30.15 -10.78 -4.43
N VAL A 241 29.41 -10.53 -3.36
CA VAL A 241 29.87 -10.69 -1.96
C VAL A 241 28.91 -11.58 -1.18
N THR A 242 29.46 -12.44 -0.31
CA THR A 242 28.70 -13.24 0.65
C THR A 242 28.79 -12.57 2.01
N THR A 243 27.69 -11.98 2.49
CA THR A 243 27.66 -11.19 3.72
C THR A 243 26.26 -11.13 4.33
N GLN A 244 26.20 -10.82 5.62
CA GLN A 244 24.96 -10.48 6.35
C GLN A 244 24.66 -8.96 6.33
N ALA A 245 25.44 -8.17 5.58
CA ALA A 245 25.23 -6.74 5.45
C ALA A 245 23.85 -6.42 4.84
N SER A 246 23.07 -5.61 5.55
CA SER A 246 21.68 -5.30 5.23
C SER A 246 21.31 -3.87 5.63
N LEU A 247 20.31 -3.31 4.96
CA LEU A 247 19.71 -2.00 5.25
C LEU A 247 18.19 -2.09 5.29
N GLU A 248 17.57 -1.30 6.14
CA GLU A 248 16.12 -1.15 6.25
C GLU A 248 15.81 0.35 6.37
N PHE A 249 15.11 0.89 5.36
CA PHE A 249 14.65 2.27 5.38
C PHE A 249 13.32 2.32 6.12
N LEU A 250 13.28 3.11 7.18
CA LEU A 250 12.18 3.20 8.12
C LEU A 250 11.41 4.53 7.95
N ALA A 251 10.29 4.66 8.65
CA ALA A 251 9.63 5.95 8.86
C ALA A 251 10.56 7.00 9.49
N ASP A 252 10.18 8.27 9.37
CA ASP A 252 10.91 9.45 9.86
C ASP A 252 12.34 9.57 9.34
N ASN A 253 12.58 9.15 8.09
CA ASN A 253 13.89 9.20 7.43
C ASN A 253 15.01 8.48 8.21
N ARG A 254 14.68 7.42 8.97
CA ARG A 254 15.64 6.61 9.72
C ARG A 254 16.12 5.42 8.89
N VAL A 255 17.36 5.01 9.10
CA VAL A 255 17.91 3.77 8.56
C VAL A 255 18.44 2.90 9.69
N ALA A 256 18.21 1.59 9.59
CA ALA A 256 18.79 0.57 10.46
C ALA A 256 19.34 -0.58 9.61
N GLY A 257 20.20 -1.43 10.19
CA GLY A 257 20.70 -2.60 9.49
C GLY A 257 21.96 -3.19 10.10
N SER A 258 22.79 -3.80 9.25
CA SER A 258 24.10 -4.35 9.59
C SER A 258 25.10 -4.06 8.47
N ASN A 259 26.37 -3.79 8.80
CA ASN A 259 27.45 -3.77 7.82
C ASN A 259 28.07 -5.17 7.58
N GLY A 260 27.48 -6.22 8.16
CA GLY A 260 27.91 -7.62 8.04
C GLY A 260 28.59 -8.14 9.30
N CYS A 261 29.22 -7.26 10.09
CA CYS A 261 29.66 -7.56 11.45
C CYS A 261 28.81 -6.82 12.49
N ASN A 262 28.72 -5.50 12.36
CA ASN A 262 28.13 -4.61 13.36
C ASN A 262 26.73 -4.16 12.96
N ARG A 263 25.88 -3.90 13.97
CA ARG A 263 24.59 -3.24 13.76
C ARG A 263 24.83 -1.77 13.47
N ILE A 264 24.21 -1.25 12.42
CA ILE A 264 24.29 0.16 12.02
C ILE A 264 22.92 0.83 12.14
N MET A 265 22.92 2.11 12.51
CA MET A 265 21.70 2.91 12.64
C MET A 265 22.00 4.40 12.42
N GLY A 266 21.03 5.14 11.89
CA GLY A 266 21.15 6.57 11.66
C GLY A 266 19.95 7.13 10.91
N SER A 267 20.20 8.16 10.11
CA SER A 267 19.19 8.79 9.25
C SER A 267 19.67 8.83 7.80
N TYR A 268 18.72 8.95 6.88
CA TYR A 268 18.98 9.26 5.49
C TYR A 268 18.29 10.57 5.09
N ALA A 269 18.66 11.14 3.96
CA ALA A 269 17.97 12.27 3.35
C ALA A 269 17.70 11.97 1.88
N LEU A 270 16.46 12.24 1.44
CA LEU A 270 16.06 12.26 0.04
C LEU A 270 15.77 13.70 -0.35
N SER A 271 16.43 14.17 -1.40
CA SER A 271 16.24 15.52 -1.97
C SER A 271 16.34 15.44 -3.49
N GLY A 272 16.17 16.58 -4.19
CA GLY A 272 16.47 16.66 -5.63
C GLY A 272 17.95 16.45 -5.99
N GLU A 273 18.83 16.30 -5.00
CA GLU A 273 20.25 15.97 -5.19
C GLU A 273 20.52 14.45 -5.05
N GLY A 274 19.50 13.65 -4.70
CA GLY A 274 19.57 12.20 -4.62
C GLY A 274 19.29 11.63 -3.23
N LEU A 275 20.15 10.70 -2.78
CA LEU A 275 20.06 10.00 -1.50
C LEU A 275 21.40 10.12 -0.77
N SER A 276 21.37 10.48 0.51
CA SER A 276 22.56 10.46 1.37
C SER A 276 22.24 9.89 2.75
N PHE A 277 23.27 9.39 3.43
CA PHE A 277 23.18 9.01 4.84
C PHE A 277 23.82 10.07 5.73
N SER A 278 23.22 10.30 6.89
CA SER A 278 23.89 11.03 7.98
C SER A 278 25.01 10.16 8.57
N LYS A 279 25.72 10.67 9.58
CA LYS A 279 26.75 9.87 10.26
C LYS A 279 26.11 8.67 10.96
N LEU A 280 26.23 7.49 10.35
CA LEU A 280 25.75 6.24 10.91
C LEU A 280 26.52 5.91 12.19
N ALA A 281 25.78 5.57 13.24
CA ALA A 281 26.33 4.93 14.43
C ALA A 281 26.46 3.43 14.16
N SER A 282 27.47 2.81 14.76
CA SER A 282 27.77 1.38 14.61
C SER A 282 28.17 0.78 15.96
N THR A 283 27.83 -0.50 16.18
CA THR A 283 28.32 -1.25 17.35
C THR A 283 29.83 -1.53 17.23
N ARG A 284 30.44 -2.11 18.28
CA ARG A 284 31.86 -2.52 18.29
C ARG A 284 32.03 -3.98 18.71
N MET A 285 31.40 -4.87 17.96
CA MET A 285 31.62 -6.32 18.06
C MET A 285 32.88 -6.70 17.28
N ALA A 286 33.56 -7.75 17.73
CA ALA A 286 34.65 -8.37 17.01
C ALA A 286 34.10 -9.55 16.18
N CYS A 287 34.42 -9.57 14.89
CA CYS A 287 34.11 -10.66 13.97
C CYS A 287 35.40 -11.19 13.34
N GLU A 288 35.29 -12.27 12.55
CA GLU A 288 36.41 -12.78 11.75
C GLU A 288 37.06 -11.68 10.89
N PRO A 289 38.40 -11.67 10.71
CA PRO A 289 39.11 -10.56 10.06
C PRO A 289 38.58 -10.20 8.67
N ALA A 290 38.23 -11.20 7.86
CA ALA A 290 37.65 -10.98 6.52
C ALA A 290 36.27 -10.29 6.57
N VAL A 291 35.46 -10.59 7.59
CA VAL A 291 34.15 -9.94 7.79
C VAL A 291 34.34 -8.51 8.27
N MET A 292 35.32 -8.24 9.13
CA MET A 292 35.70 -6.88 9.54
C MET A 292 36.14 -6.03 8.35
N THR A 293 37.04 -6.53 7.50
CA THR A 293 37.49 -5.79 6.29
C THR A 293 36.35 -5.50 5.32
N LEU A 294 35.40 -6.43 5.14
CA LEU A 294 34.21 -6.17 4.33
C LEU A 294 33.29 -5.14 4.99
N ALA A 295 33.09 -5.21 6.31
CA ALA A 295 32.30 -4.24 7.07
C ALA A 295 32.86 -2.81 6.97
N ASP A 296 34.18 -2.64 7.11
CA ASP A 296 34.86 -1.36 6.93
C ASP A 296 34.69 -0.83 5.50
N THR A 297 34.68 -1.72 4.50
CA THR A 297 34.42 -1.37 3.10
C THR A 297 32.98 -0.90 2.92
N VAL A 298 32.00 -1.61 3.48
CA VAL A 298 30.58 -1.23 3.42
C VAL A 298 30.36 0.14 4.07
N ASP A 299 30.90 0.38 5.26
CA ASP A 299 30.77 1.67 5.95
C ASP A 299 31.35 2.83 5.11
N GLN A 300 32.48 2.61 4.43
CA GLN A 300 33.07 3.61 3.53
C GLN A 300 32.16 3.92 2.34
N TYR A 301 31.59 2.93 1.66
CA TYR A 301 30.67 3.17 0.54
C TYR A 301 29.38 3.84 1.03
N LEU A 302 28.80 3.41 2.15
CA LEU A 302 27.59 4.03 2.72
C LEU A 302 27.80 5.51 3.01
N SER A 303 28.96 5.91 3.56
CA SER A 303 29.30 7.33 3.76
C SER A 303 29.41 8.14 2.45
N GLY A 304 29.71 7.46 1.34
CA GLY A 304 29.87 8.02 0.01
C GLY A 304 28.59 8.04 -0.85
N VAL A 305 27.45 7.52 -0.36
CA VAL A 305 26.22 7.47 -1.16
C VAL A 305 25.71 8.89 -1.44
N ARG A 306 25.39 9.14 -2.72
CA ARG A 306 24.81 10.40 -3.23
C ARG A 306 23.53 10.18 -4.02
N GLY A 307 23.28 8.98 -4.52
CA GLY A 307 22.06 8.66 -5.27
C GLY A 307 21.71 7.19 -5.20
N PHE A 308 20.57 6.84 -5.77
CA PHE A 308 20.13 5.47 -5.95
C PHE A 308 19.49 5.26 -7.32
N ALA A 309 19.44 4.01 -7.75
CA ALA A 309 18.69 3.56 -8.92
C ALA A 309 18.14 2.14 -8.65
N PHE A 310 17.38 1.62 -9.60
CA PHE A 310 17.08 0.20 -9.68
C PHE A 310 17.63 -0.36 -10.99
N ASP A 311 18.05 -1.61 -10.99
CA ASP A 311 18.32 -2.36 -12.22
C ASP A 311 17.03 -2.98 -12.79
N ASP A 312 17.16 -3.65 -13.95
CA ASP A 312 16.05 -4.31 -14.64
C ASP A 312 15.40 -5.46 -13.83
N GLN A 313 16.05 -5.89 -12.74
CA GLN A 313 15.59 -6.95 -11.83
C GLN A 313 14.92 -6.36 -10.56
N GLY A 314 14.90 -5.03 -10.43
CA GLY A 314 14.37 -4.33 -9.26
C GLY A 314 15.29 -4.36 -8.04
N ALA A 315 16.56 -4.72 -8.20
CA ALA A 315 17.57 -4.61 -7.15
C ALA A 315 17.99 -3.14 -6.99
N LEU A 316 18.21 -2.72 -5.75
CA LEU A 316 18.59 -1.36 -5.40
C LEU A 316 20.08 -1.15 -5.65
N VAL A 317 20.42 -0.17 -6.48
CA VAL A 317 21.79 0.29 -6.72
C VAL A 317 22.02 1.56 -5.91
N LEU A 318 22.88 1.52 -4.89
CA LEU A 318 23.33 2.73 -4.18
C LEU A 318 24.60 3.26 -4.84
N LYS A 319 24.56 4.51 -5.30
CA LYS A 319 25.61 5.15 -6.10
C LYS A 319 26.49 6.07 -5.24
N THR A 320 27.80 5.93 -5.40
CA THR A 320 28.83 6.77 -4.78
C THR A 320 29.74 7.34 -5.86
N GLU A 321 30.60 8.32 -5.52
CA GLU A 321 31.66 8.81 -6.43
C GLU A 321 32.71 7.75 -6.78
N LYS A 322 32.85 6.69 -5.95
CA LYS A 322 33.89 5.66 -6.09
C LYS A 322 33.44 4.43 -6.87
N GLY A 323 32.13 4.25 -7.03
CA GLY A 323 31.53 2.97 -7.40
C GLY A 323 30.15 2.77 -6.78
N GLU A 324 29.66 1.54 -6.77
CA GLU A 324 28.27 1.23 -6.44
C GLU A 324 28.08 -0.06 -5.62
N LEU A 325 26.96 -0.09 -4.89
CA LEU A 325 26.53 -1.22 -4.07
C LEU A 325 25.21 -1.75 -4.61
N LEU A 326 25.15 -3.05 -4.94
CA LEU A 326 23.92 -3.71 -5.40
C LEU A 326 23.25 -4.47 -4.25
N TRP A 327 21.98 -4.19 -3.99
CA TRP A 327 21.21 -4.77 -2.89
C TRP A 327 19.91 -5.42 -3.37
N GLN A 328 19.65 -6.64 -2.91
CA GLN A 328 18.42 -7.36 -3.20
C GLN A 328 17.39 -7.16 -2.09
N ALA A 329 16.13 -6.87 -2.44
CA ALA A 329 15.04 -6.89 -1.49
C ALA A 329 14.80 -8.31 -0.94
N ILE A 330 14.64 -8.42 0.38
CA ILE A 330 14.20 -9.63 1.09
C ILE A 330 13.04 -9.26 2.03
N ASP A 331 12.09 -10.19 2.18
CA ASP A 331 10.88 -9.94 2.97
C ASP A 331 11.19 -9.80 4.46
N THR A 332 10.90 -8.62 5.02
CA THR A 332 10.95 -8.28 6.45
C THR A 332 10.14 -9.25 7.32
N ALA A 333 9.10 -9.83 6.72
CA ALA A 333 8.25 -10.91 7.22
C ALA A 333 8.99 -12.12 7.78
N THR A 334 10.10 -12.50 7.15
CA THR A 334 10.76 -13.79 7.39
C THR A 334 11.62 -13.69 8.65
N LYS A 335 11.00 -13.89 9.82
CA LYS A 335 11.74 -14.17 11.05
C LYS A 335 12.52 -15.48 10.86
N SER A 336 13.85 -15.36 10.93
CA SER A 336 14.79 -16.47 11.18
C SER A 336 14.67 -16.99 12.61
#